data_AF-A0A218QUZ5-F1
#
_entry.id   AF-A0A218QUZ5-F1
#
_cell.length_a   1.000
_cell.length_b   1.000
_cell.length_c   1.000
_cell.angle_alpha   90.00
_cell.angle_beta   90.00
_cell.angle_gamma   90.00
#
_symmetry.space_group_name_H-M   'P 1'
#
loop_
_entity.id
_entity.type
_entity.pdbx_description
1 polymer ?
#
loop_
_entity_poly.entity_id
_entity_poly.type
_entity_poly.pdbx_seq_one_letter_code
_entity_poly.pdbx_strand_id
1 'polypeptide(L)'
;MKAYGIKGVWIAEKAGVSNQTVSNFLIGKGQIKSESLERILNALPSEAQEYFFQQMHPVSKDLRSLVLRASDDEKAEILRLIAASLSSGIVADRLDAMAV
;
A
#
# COMPACT_ATOMS: atom_id res chain seq x y z
N MET A 1 7.59 4.78 9.25
CA MET A 1 8.68 4.01 9.90
C MET A 1 8.45 3.81 11.38
N LYS A 2 8.42 4.87 12.22
CA LYS A 2 8.06 4.74 13.65
C LYS A 2 6.70 4.06 13.88
N ALA A 3 5.72 4.37 13.05
CA ALA A 3 4.40 3.71 13.05
C ALA A 3 4.45 2.19 12.81
N TYR A 4 5.53 1.68 12.23
CA TYR A 4 5.77 0.26 11.98
C TYR A 4 6.86 -0.31 12.91
N GLY A 5 7.31 0.45 13.93
CA GLY A 5 8.37 0.04 14.84
C GLY A 5 9.77 -0.08 14.21
N ILE A 6 9.95 0.38 12.98
CA ILE A 6 11.20 0.20 12.22
C ILE A 6 12.24 1.25 12.62
N LYS A 7 13.41 0.80 13.07
CA LYS A 7 14.54 1.65 13.43
C LYS A 7 15.38 2.01 12.20
N GLY A 8 15.94 3.23 12.18
CA GLY A 8 16.86 3.71 11.14
C GLY A 8 18.03 2.75 10.87
N VAL A 9 18.66 2.28 11.95
CA VAL A 9 19.82 1.36 11.89
C VAL A 9 19.47 0.04 11.21
N TRP A 10 18.28 -0.50 11.49
CA TRP A 10 17.81 -1.74 10.87
C TRP A 10 17.66 -1.60 9.35
N ILE A 11 17.16 -0.45 8.89
CA ILE A 11 17.02 -0.17 7.45
C ILE A 11 18.40 -0.05 6.80
N ALA A 12 19.34 0.62 7.46
CA ALA A 12 20.70 0.80 6.95
C ALA A 12 21.39 -0.55 6.72
N GLU A 13 21.28 -1.46 7.70
CA GLU A 13 21.79 -2.83 7.61
C GLU A 13 21.11 -3.63 6.49
N LYS A 14 19.78 -3.60 6.42
CA LYS A 14 19.01 -4.36 5.42
C LYS A 14 19.20 -3.86 3.99
N ALA A 15 19.30 -2.55 3.82
CA ALA A 15 19.47 -1.92 2.51
C ALA A 15 20.94 -1.83 2.07
N GLY A 16 21.90 -2.12 2.95
CA GLY A 16 23.33 -1.98 2.66
C GLY A 16 23.73 -0.54 2.34
N VAL A 17 23.16 0.43 3.08
CA VAL A 17 23.44 1.87 2.92
C VAL A 17 23.91 2.46 4.25
N SER A 18 24.55 3.63 4.20
CA SER A 18 25.04 4.26 5.44
C SER A 18 23.89 4.74 6.34
N ASN A 19 24.12 4.73 7.67
CA ASN A 19 23.17 5.32 8.64
C ASN A 19 22.87 6.79 8.34
N GLN A 20 23.84 7.53 7.81
CA GLN A 20 23.64 8.92 7.40
C GLN A 20 22.66 9.03 6.22
N THR A 21 22.76 8.13 5.24
CA THR A 21 21.83 8.05 4.10
C THR A 21 20.41 7.80 4.56
N VAL A 22 20.20 6.85 5.48
CA VAL A 22 18.88 6.57 6.05
C VAL A 22 18.37 7.76 6.88
N SER A 23 19.21 8.36 7.70
CA SER A 23 18.82 9.53 8.50
C SER A 23 18.36 10.69 7.62
N ASN A 24 19.13 11.00 6.58
CA ASN A 24 18.81 12.02 5.58
C ASN A 24 17.48 11.73 4.88
N PHE A 25 17.25 10.47 4.47
CA PHE A 25 15.98 10.03 3.89
C PHE A 25 14.79 10.24 4.86
N LEU A 26 14.92 9.78 6.12
CA LEU A 26 13.84 9.84 7.11
C LEU A 26 13.42 11.26 7.48
N ILE A 27 14.36 12.22 7.45
CA ILE A 27 14.09 13.63 7.76
C ILE A 27 13.83 14.47 6.51
N GLY A 28 13.84 13.86 5.31
CA GLY A 28 13.64 14.55 4.04
C GLY A 28 14.76 15.55 3.69
N LYS A 29 15.99 15.35 4.19
CA LYS A 29 17.14 16.20 3.90
C LYS A 29 18.06 15.57 2.87
N GLY A 30 18.49 16.40 1.92
CA GLY A 30 19.53 16.06 0.96
C GLY A 30 19.02 15.25 -0.23
N GLN A 31 19.81 15.24 -1.30
CA GLN A 31 19.53 14.44 -2.48
C GLN A 31 19.98 13.00 -2.21
N ILE A 32 19.05 12.06 -2.26
CA ILE A 32 19.36 10.64 -2.25
C ILE A 32 19.54 10.14 -3.68
N LYS A 33 20.56 9.33 -3.93
CA LYS A 33 20.72 8.68 -5.24
C LYS A 33 19.59 7.67 -5.44
N SER A 34 19.07 7.57 -6.66
CA SER A 34 17.97 6.67 -7.01
C SER A 34 18.24 5.23 -6.59
N GLU A 35 19.47 4.74 -6.79
CA GLU A 35 19.89 3.40 -6.36
C GLU A 35 19.79 3.21 -4.84
N SER A 36 20.20 4.20 -4.03
CA SER A 36 20.10 4.12 -2.57
C SER A 36 18.65 4.18 -2.10
N LEU A 37 17.81 4.95 -2.79
CA LEU A 37 16.37 4.99 -2.52
C LEU A 37 15.73 3.64 -2.80
N GLU A 38 16.01 3.04 -3.96
CA GLU A 38 15.48 1.72 -4.34
C GLU A 38 15.87 0.64 -3.34
N ARG A 39 17.14 0.61 -2.91
CA ARG A 39 17.60 -0.31 -1.86
C ARG A 39 16.88 -0.12 -0.53
N ILE A 40 16.65 1.14 -0.12
CA ILE A 40 15.90 1.43 1.11
C ILE A 40 14.46 0.96 1.00
N LEU A 41 13.79 1.20 -0.13
CA LEU A 41 12.41 0.79 -0.34
C LEU A 41 12.26 -0.73 -0.37
N ASN A 42 13.14 -1.43 -1.07
CA ASN A 42 13.12 -2.89 -1.15
C ASN A 42 13.45 -3.57 0.20
N ALA A 43 14.15 -2.89 1.10
CA ALA A 43 14.45 -3.39 2.44
C ALA A 43 13.27 -3.28 3.41
N LEU A 44 12.20 -2.56 3.06
CA LEU A 44 11.05 -2.35 3.94
C LEU A 44 10.07 -3.51 3.90
N PRO A 45 9.34 -3.78 5.01
CA PRO A 45 8.15 -4.62 4.98
C PRO A 45 7.11 -4.08 3.98
N SER A 46 6.32 -4.98 3.37
CA SER A 46 5.34 -4.64 2.33
C SER A 46 4.37 -3.53 2.77
N GLU A 47 3.92 -3.56 4.02
CA GLU A 47 2.98 -2.57 4.56
C GLU A 47 3.62 -1.18 4.68
N ALA A 48 4.93 -1.12 4.97
CA ALA A 48 5.69 0.11 5.05
C ALA A 48 6.05 0.66 3.65
N GLN A 49 6.25 -0.22 2.67
CA GLN A 49 6.41 0.16 1.26
C GLN A 49 5.13 0.79 0.73
N GLU A 50 3.98 0.14 0.92
CA GLU A 50 2.67 0.66 0.52
C GLU A 50 2.39 2.02 1.13
N TYR A 51 2.65 2.17 2.44
CA TYR A 51 2.52 3.47 3.10
C TYR A 51 3.37 4.55 2.42
N PHE A 52 4.63 4.24 2.07
CA PHE A 52 5.50 5.18 1.38
C PHE A 52 4.93 5.57 0.01
N PHE A 53 4.47 4.60 -0.79
CA PHE A 53 3.86 4.88 -2.09
C PHE A 53 2.58 5.72 -1.97
N GLN A 54 1.77 5.49 -0.93
CA GLN A 54 0.61 6.33 -0.63
C GLN A 54 0.96 7.78 -0.27
N GLN A 55 2.13 8.02 0.36
CA GLN A 55 2.60 9.38 0.61
C GLN A 55 3.08 10.08 -0.68
N MET A 56 3.71 9.33 -1.60
CA MET A 56 4.20 9.85 -2.89
C MET A 56 3.07 10.12 -3.88
N HIS A 57 2.06 9.26 -3.87
CA HIS A 57 0.84 9.39 -4.64
C HIS A 57 -0.32 9.44 -3.67
N PRO A 58 -0.64 10.61 -3.09
CA PRO A 58 -1.82 10.76 -2.25
C PRO A 58 -3.05 10.56 -3.14
N VAL A 59 -3.44 9.30 -3.31
CA VAL A 59 -4.69 8.96 -3.96
C VAL A 59 -5.77 9.32 -2.96
N SER A 60 -6.74 10.12 -3.42
CA SER A 60 -7.96 10.41 -2.67
C SER A 60 -8.50 9.09 -2.11
N LYS A 61 -8.59 8.97 -0.78
CA LYS A 61 -9.21 7.81 -0.12
C LYS A 61 -10.74 7.79 -0.29
N ASP A 62 -11.30 8.84 -0.90
CA ASP A 62 -12.71 8.86 -1.25
C ASP A 62 -12.96 7.92 -2.44
N LEU A 63 -13.77 6.89 -2.19
CA LEU A 63 -14.12 5.85 -3.14
C LEU A 63 -14.72 6.45 -4.42
N ARG A 64 -15.50 7.53 -4.31
CA ARG A 64 -16.08 8.22 -5.47
C ARG A 64 -14.99 8.76 -6.38
N SER A 65 -13.98 9.44 -5.82
CA SER A 65 -12.83 9.96 -6.57
C SER A 65 -12.03 8.85 -7.25
N LEU A 66 -11.87 7.69 -6.59
CA LEU A 66 -11.19 6.53 -7.16
C LEU A 66 -11.95 5.96 -8.37
N VAL A 67 -13.25 5.73 -8.21
CA VAL A 67 -14.11 5.20 -9.28
C VAL A 67 -14.20 6.17 -10.47
N LEU A 68 -14.26 7.48 -10.23
CA LEU A 68 -14.31 8.48 -11.31
C LEU A 68 -13.01 8.55 -12.12
N ARG A 69 -11.86 8.27 -11.49
CA ARG A 69 -10.54 8.30 -12.13
C ARG A 69 -10.16 7.00 -12.82
N ALA A 70 -10.81 5.90 -12.47
CA ALA A 70 -10.58 4.60 -13.09
C ALA A 70 -10.94 4.63 -14.59
N SER A 71 -10.18 3.87 -15.38
CA SER A 71 -10.51 3.54 -16.76
C SER A 71 -11.82 2.74 -16.84
N ASP A 72 -12.39 2.64 -18.04
CA ASP A 72 -13.64 1.89 -18.22
C ASP A 72 -13.46 0.40 -17.95
N ASP A 73 -12.28 -0.17 -18.26
CA ASP A 73 -11.93 -1.55 -17.92
C ASP A 73 -11.84 -1.78 -16.41
N GLU A 74 -11.19 -0.87 -15.68
CA GLU A 74 -11.10 -0.95 -14.21
C GLU A 74 -12.48 -0.79 -13.55
N LYS A 75 -13.34 0.08 -14.08
CA LYS A 75 -14.74 0.21 -13.60
C LYS A 75 -15.52 -1.08 -13.83
N ALA A 76 -15.37 -1.70 -15.00
CA ALA A 76 -16.02 -2.97 -15.31
C ALA A 76 -15.57 -4.07 -14.34
N GLU A 77 -14.28 -4.11 -14.00
CA GLU A 77 -13.75 -5.08 -13.04
C GLU A 77 -14.25 -4.82 -11.61
N ILE A 78 -14.30 -3.55 -11.17
CA ILE A 78 -14.90 -3.18 -9.88
C ILE A 78 -16.35 -3.68 -9.79
N LEU A 79 -17.14 -3.49 -10.85
CA LEU A 79 -18.53 -3.97 -10.89
C LEU A 79 -18.61 -5.50 -10.80
N ARG A 80 -17.71 -6.24 -11.47
CA ARG A 80 -17.64 -7.71 -11.37
C ARG A 80 -17.31 -8.16 -9.95
N LEU A 81 -16.34 -7.53 -9.30
CA LEU A 81 -15.95 -7.86 -7.92
C LEU A 81 -17.10 -7.61 -6.93
N ILE A 82 -17.83 -6.50 -7.10
CA ILE A 82 -19.02 -6.20 -6.28
C ILE A 82 -20.10 -7.25 -6.51
N ALA A 83 -20.39 -7.59 -7.77
CA ALA A 83 -21.38 -8.62 -8.10
C ALA A 83 -21.01 -10.00 -7.53
N ALA A 84 -19.74 -10.38 -7.61
CA ALA A 84 -19.22 -11.62 -7.04
C ALA A 84 -19.31 -11.65 -5.50
N SER A 85 -18.98 -10.52 -4.85
CA SER A 85 -19.10 -10.36 -3.40
C SER A 85 -20.56 -10.50 -2.93
N LEU A 86 -21.48 -9.80 -3.60
CA LEU A 86 -22.91 -9.89 -3.30
C LEU A 86 -23.46 -11.29 -3.55
N SER A 87 -23.04 -11.95 -4.62
CA SER A 87 -23.45 -13.33 -4.92
C SER A 87 -22.94 -14.30 -3.85
N SER A 88 -21.71 -14.11 -3.36
CA SER A 88 -21.13 -14.93 -2.30
C SER A 88 -21.82 -14.70 -0.95
N GLY A 89 -22.21 -13.46 -0.63
CA GLY A 89 -23.01 -13.13 0.55
C GLY A 89 -24.44 -13.68 0.49
N ILE A 90 -25.09 -13.63 -0.69
CA ILE A 90 -26.43 -14.20 -0.91
C ILE A 90 -26.44 -15.72 -0.72
N VAL A 91 -25.35 -16.41 -1.07
CA VAL A 91 -25.24 -17.87 -0.85
C VAL A 91 -25.13 -18.19 0.65
N ALA A 92 -24.42 -17.37 1.43
CA ALA A 92 -24.33 -17.55 2.88
C ALA A 92 -25.71 -17.33 3.56
N ASP A 93 -26.40 -16.23 3.25
CA ASP A 93 -27.73 -15.92 3.82
C ASP A 93 -28.80 -16.96 3.43
N ARG A 94 -28.70 -17.57 2.24
CA ARG A 94 -29.64 -18.62 1.80
C ARG A 94 -29.42 -19.97 2.47
N LEU A 95 -28.19 -20.31 2.85
CA LEU A 95 -27.91 -21.56 3.57
C LEU A 95 -28.44 -21.52 5.00
N ASP A 96 -28.36 -20.36 5.67
CA ASP A 96 -28.94 -20.17 7.00
C ASP A 96 -30.48 -20.20 6.99
N ALA A 97 -31.11 -19.72 5.91
CA ALA A 97 -32.57 -19.73 5.76
C ALA A 97 -33.17 -21.11 5.41
N MET A 98 -32.36 -22.07 4.97
CA MET A 98 -32.81 -23.44 4.63
C MET A 98 -32.51 -24.48 5.73
N ALA A 99 -31.87 -24.05 6.82
CA ALA A 99 -31.52 -24.90 7.96
C ALA A 99 -32.54 -24.85 9.13
N VAL A 100 -33.73 -24.26 8.90
CA VAL A 100 -34.83 -24.14 9.88
C VAL A 100 -36.03 -24.98 9.45
#